data_AF-A0A2R4M4I4-F1
#
_entry.id   AF-A0A2R4M4I4-F1
#
_cell.length_a   1.000
_cell.length_b   1.000
_cell.length_c   1.000
_cell.angle_alpha   90.00
_cell.angle_beta   90.00
_cell.angle_gamma   90.00
#
_symmetry.space_group_name_H-M   'P 1'
#
loop_
_entity.id
_entity.type
_entity.pdbx_description
1 polymer ?
#
loop_
_entity_poly.entity_id
_entity_poly.type
_entity_poly.pdbx_seq_one_letter_code
_entity_poly.pdbx_strand_id
1 'polypeptide(L)' 'MLVLAPLLIIGLYVAMYILRTEKTGACKWRQVSKDAEGVDWACPVCGASARTVAGEPKHCGGQVPKL' A
#
# COMPACT_ATOMS: atom_id res chain seq x y z
N MET A 1 15.81 -36.84 1.18
CA MET A 1 16.22 -35.46 1.55
C MET A 1 16.46 -34.56 0.34
N LEU A 2 16.98 -35.10 -0.77
CA LEU A 2 17.26 -34.34 -2.01
C LEU A 2 16.02 -33.68 -2.66
N VAL A 3 14.83 -34.27 -2.50
CA VAL A 3 13.55 -33.76 -3.03
C VAL A 3 12.77 -32.94 -2.00
N LEU A 4 13.01 -33.18 -0.70
CA LEU A 4 12.30 -32.49 0.38
C LEU A 4 12.77 -31.04 0.51
N ALA A 5 14.08 -30.82 0.38
CA ALA A 5 14.68 -29.48 0.43
C ALA A 5 14.12 -28.51 -0.64
N PRO A 6 14.06 -28.85 -1.94
CA PRO A 6 13.51 -27.94 -2.94
C PRO A 6 12.01 -27.68 -2.75
N LEU A 7 11.23 -28.68 -2.30
CA LEU A 7 9.81 -28.49 -1.99
C LEU A 7 9.60 -27.50 -0.83
N LEU A 8 10.41 -27.59 0.22
CA LEU A 8 10.35 -26.64 1.34
C LEU A 8 10.73 -25.22 0.91
N ILE A 9 11.75 -25.06 0.06
CA ILE A 9 12.16 -23.75 -0.45
C ILE A 9 11.02 -23.12 -1.27
N ILE A 10 10.42 -23.88 -2.19
CA ILE A 10 9.30 -23.39 -3.01
C ILE A 10 8.12 -23.02 -2.11
N GLY A 11 7.75 -23.88 -1.16
CA GLY A 11 6.66 -23.61 -0.21
C GLY A 11 6.90 -22.35 0.60
N LEU A 12 8.14 -22.13 1.05
CA LEU A 12 8.52 -20.95 1.82
C LEU A 12 8.44 -19.67 0.97
N TYR A 13 8.88 -19.70 -0.29
CA TYR A 13 8.72 -18.58 -1.22
C TYR A 13 7.25 -18.26 -1.51
N VAL A 14 6.41 -19.27 -1.72
CA VAL A 14 4.97 -19.08 -1.94
C VAL A 14 4.31 -18.49 -0.69
N ALA A 15 4.65 -19.00 0.50
CA ALA A 15 4.15 -18.47 1.76
C ALA A 15 4.56 -17.00 1.96
N MET A 16 5.83 -16.67 1.74
CA MET A 16 6.31 -15.28 1.80
C MET A 16 5.62 -14.38 0.78
N TYR A 17 5.30 -14.88 -0.42
CA TYR A 17 4.59 -14.13 -1.44
C TYR A 17 3.13 -13.84 -1.04
N ILE A 18 2.42 -14.84 -0.50
CA ILE A 18 1.04 -14.68 -0.03
C ILE A 18 0.98 -13.78 1.21
N LEU A 19 1.93 -13.94 2.12
CA LEU A 19 2.05 -13.16 3.36
C LEU A 19 2.74 -11.81 3.16
N ARG A 20 3.06 -11.43 1.91
CA ARG A 20 3.65 -10.12 1.60
C ARG A 20 2.63 -9.03 1.88
N THR A 21 2.66 -8.51 3.09
CA THR A 21 1.84 -7.38 3.56
C THR A 21 2.43 -6.01 3.23
N GLU A 22 3.64 -5.96 2.66
CA GLU A 22 4.33 -4.69 2.47
C GLU A 22 4.33 -4.27 1.01
N LYS A 23 3.49 -3.26 0.74
CA LYS A 23 3.66 -2.41 -0.43
C LYS A 23 4.99 -1.67 -0.23
N THR A 24 6.04 -2.15 -0.89
CA THR A 24 7.46 -1.73 -0.74
C THR A 24 7.76 -0.29 -1.19
N GLY A 25 6.75 0.54 -1.38
CA GLY A 25 6.90 1.95 -1.74
C GLY A 25 6.68 2.85 -0.52
N ALA A 26 7.38 3.98 -0.46
CA ALA A 26 6.97 5.04 0.45
C ALA A 26 5.51 5.43 0.13
N CYS A 27 4.67 5.51 1.15
CA CYS A 27 3.30 5.96 0.94
C CYS A 27 3.32 7.36 0.33
N LYS A 28 2.68 7.51 -0.84
CA LYS A 28 2.63 8.77 -1.58
C LYS A 28 1.23 8.95 -2.14
N TRP A 29 0.68 10.14 -1.98
CA TRP A 29 -0.60 10.49 -2.57
C TRP A 29 -0.50 10.58 -4.08
N ARG A 30 -1.50 10.04 -4.78
CA ARG A 30 -1.74 10.31 -6.19
C ARG A 30 -3.10 10.95 -6.33
N GLN A 31 -3.15 12.02 -7.10
CA GLN A 31 -4.39 12.63 -7.52
C GLN A 31 -5.11 11.68 -8.50
N VAL A 32 -6.39 11.42 -8.25
CA VAL A 32 -7.22 10.53 -9.06
C VAL A 32 -8.22 11.33 -9.89
N SER A 33 -8.84 12.34 -9.29
CA SER A 33 -9.80 13.24 -9.93
C SER A 33 -9.69 14.65 -9.36
N LYS A 34 -10.21 15.62 -10.12
CA LYS A 34 -10.36 17.00 -9.69
C LYS A 34 -11.61 17.59 -10.33
N ASP A 35 -12.51 18.06 -9.49
CA ASP A 35 -13.77 18.68 -9.87
C ASP A 35 -13.90 20.08 -9.24
N ALA A 36 -15.01 20.77 -9.52
CA ALA A 36 -15.31 22.09 -8.97
C ALA A 36 -15.37 22.12 -7.42
N GLU A 37 -15.64 20.97 -6.79
CA GLU A 37 -15.72 20.82 -5.34
C GLU A 37 -14.38 20.50 -4.66
N GLY A 38 -13.37 20.04 -5.41
CA GLY A 38 -12.07 19.66 -4.83
C GLY A 38 -11.29 18.61 -5.63
N VAL A 39 -10.25 18.07 -5.01
CA VAL A 39 -9.32 17.08 -5.55
C VAL A 39 -9.42 15.78 -4.76
N ASP A 40 -9.59 14.67 -5.46
CA ASP A 40 -9.57 13.34 -4.87
C ASP A 40 -8.17 12.72 -4.97
N TRP A 41 -7.75 12.12 -3.87
CA TRP A 41 -6.45 11.51 -3.69
C TRP A 41 -6.59 10.06 -3.28
N ALA A 42 -5.76 9.20 -3.84
CA ALA A 42 -5.63 7.81 -3.42
C ALA A 42 -4.15 7.44 -3.27
N CYS A 43 -3.84 6.72 -2.20
CA CYS A 43 -2.53 6.14 -2.00
C CYS A 43 -2.51 4.69 -2.51
N PRO A 44 -1.79 4.37 -3.60
CA PRO A 44 -1.73 3.00 -4.12
C PRO A 44 -1.00 2.05 -3.15
N VAL A 45 -0.24 2.60 -2.20
CA VAL A 45 0.57 1.88 -1.20
C VAL A 45 -0.26 1.43 0.00
N CYS A 46 -1.00 2.32 0.67
CA CYS A 46 -1.82 1.92 1.83
C CYS A 46 -3.31 1.76 1.51
N GLY A 47 -3.76 2.15 0.32
CA GLY A 47 -5.19 2.11 -0.05
C GLY A 47 -6.03 3.24 0.55
N ALA A 48 -5.41 4.19 1.27
CA ALA A 48 -6.11 5.35 1.80
C ALA A 48 -6.64 6.25 0.68
N SER A 49 -7.85 6.78 0.85
CA SER A 49 -8.45 7.82 0.00
C SER A 49 -8.75 9.08 0.81
N ALA A 50 -8.63 10.24 0.18
CA ALA A 50 -8.92 11.53 0.80
C ALA A 50 -9.39 12.54 -0.25
N ARG A 51 -10.26 13.46 0.15
CA ARG A 51 -10.73 14.57 -0.70
C ARG A 51 -10.34 15.89 -0.06
N THR A 52 -9.72 16.79 -0.82
CA THR A 52 -9.28 18.11 -0.33
C THR A 52 -9.79 19.22 -1.24
N VAL A 53 -10.14 20.37 -0.68
CA VAL A 53 -10.56 21.55 -1.48
C VAL A 53 -9.34 22.17 -2.19
N ALA A 54 -8.18 22.18 -1.53
CA ALA A 54 -6.90 22.59 -2.10
C ALA A 54 -5.74 21.91 -1.38
N GLY A 55 -4.67 21.58 -2.12
CA GLY A 55 -3.44 21.00 -1.58
C GLY A 55 -3.47 19.48 -1.37
N GLU A 56 -2.29 18.86 -1.30
CA GLU A 56 -2.11 17.43 -1.04
C GLU A 56 -2.39 17.10 0.45
N PRO A 57 -3.05 15.97 0.78
CA PRO A 57 -3.22 15.56 2.16
C PRO A 57 -1.88 15.26 2.84
N LYS A 58 -1.71 15.67 4.11
CA LYS A 58 -0.41 15.59 4.81
C LYS A 58 -0.02 14.16 5.23
N HIS A 59 -1.00 13.34 5.62
CA HIS A 59 -0.79 11.99 6.14
C HIS A 59 -1.71 11.02 5.44
N CYS A 60 -1.21 9.82 5.14
CA CYS A 60 -2.00 8.71 4.63
C CYS A 60 -2.16 7.63 5.71
N GLY A 61 -3.06 6.65 5.51
CA GLY A 61 -3.37 5.59 6.47
C GLY A 61 -2.24 4.63 6.86
N GLY A 62 -1.01 4.81 6.35
CA GLY A 62 0.21 4.18 6.89
C GLY A 62 0.94 5.02 7.95
N GLN A 63 0.47 6.25 8.19
CA GLN A 63 1.01 7.24 9.12
C GLN A 63 -0.09 7.85 10.00
N VAL A 64 -1.18 7.13 10.27
CA VAL A 64 -2.11 7.57 11.31
C VAL A 64 -1.37 7.42 12.65
N PRO A 65 -1.18 8.52 13.43
CA PRO A 65 -0.71 8.37 14.79
C PRO A 65 -1.73 7.51 15.52
N LYS A 66 -1.28 6.39 16.10
CA LYS A 66 -2.09 5.66 17.08
C LYS A 66 -2.42 6.66 18.19
N LEU A 67 -3.70 6.97 18.37
CA LEU A 67 -4.20 7.65 19.57
C LEU A 67 -3.84 6.83 20.81
#